data_AF-A0A6P1IN01-F1
#
_entry.id   AF-A0A6P1IN01-F1
#
_cell.length_a   1.000
_cell.length_b   1.000
_cell.length_c   1.000
_cell.angle_alpha   90.00
_cell.angle_beta   90.00
_cell.angle_gamma   90.00
#
_symmetry.space_group_name_H-M   'P 1'
#
loop_
_entity.id
_entity.type
_entity.pdbx_description
1 polymer ?
#
loop_
_entity_poly.entity_id
_entity_poly.type
_entity_poly.pdbx_seq_one_letter_code
_entity_poly.pdbx_strand_id
1 'polypeptide(L)'
;MSTKETKPAAGERKPKPAATLTGAEELFENWCEKVQQRESLADATKNVNKVMWRAYAEWLVDQGIAGWPAATAETINKFLNGAAPGKNSRRNTLKDNVMSNFTRQRYWRILRGVYHHASGQGWIEDNPCIGMDDAVPHILGRDLQPQVLPPGLLALLQDQHLLRAVHAPNPERPGDWTALRDRAAMALLTECGLTTAELIALRGKDLAVGETALILAMQNTRSAQRSLGGDRRDPLATLTPEDNPAGARHPGAPVRLDVPSSSDTVSRSFELSDGCASLVLPWVALREQLLLRHAASCKNLRDLKAYLAKHGLGEALLPSRQGMSTATPMPKMVPATVYHLVKRTFAGIFKTPQGATLNKRKEGVKVAQGASIVRNSLIQQWAQTLGAAAAIERAGFERADSLRVAASLLAPVVAPDEPGGASTGAKVRQGRPRAAELAKK
;
A
#
# COMPACT_ATOMS: atom_id res chain seq x y z
N MET A 1 22.01 82.46 -7.10
CA MET A 1 22.34 81.02 -7.29
C MET A 1 22.33 80.34 -5.94
N SER A 2 21.47 79.32 -5.79
CA SER A 2 21.50 78.20 -4.83
C SER A 2 20.14 77.99 -4.17
N THR A 3 19.36 77.07 -4.75
CA THR A 3 18.23 76.38 -4.12
C THR A 3 18.57 74.88 -4.11
N LYS A 4 18.52 74.25 -2.94
CA LYS A 4 18.54 72.78 -2.75
C LYS A 4 17.28 72.42 -1.96
N GLU A 5 16.31 71.82 -2.63
CA GLU A 5 16.07 70.37 -2.74
C GLU A 5 15.24 69.82 -1.58
N THR A 6 13.93 69.77 -1.81
CA THR A 6 12.92 69.07 -1.03
C THR A 6 12.80 67.61 -1.49
N LYS A 7 12.75 66.72 -0.51
CA LYS A 7 12.61 65.26 -0.58
C LYS A 7 11.24 64.84 -1.16
N PRO A 8 11.13 63.84 -2.06
CA PRO A 8 9.82 63.36 -2.50
C PRO A 8 9.23 62.34 -1.51
N ALA A 9 7.91 62.40 -1.40
CA ALA A 9 7.05 61.61 -0.51
C ALA A 9 6.96 60.13 -0.89
N ALA A 10 6.57 59.33 0.11
CA ALA A 10 6.36 57.89 0.03
C ALA A 10 5.43 57.51 -1.14
N GLY A 11 5.94 56.64 -2.01
CA GLY A 11 5.17 56.08 -3.11
C GLY A 11 4.03 55.20 -2.62
N GLU A 12 2.82 55.56 -3.01
CA GLU A 12 1.65 54.69 -3.00
C GLU A 12 2.00 53.38 -3.72
N ARG A 13 1.91 52.26 -3.00
CA ARG A 13 1.94 50.94 -3.64
C ARG A 13 0.66 50.80 -4.46
N LYS A 14 0.78 50.91 -5.79
CA LYS A 14 -0.29 50.55 -6.72
C LYS A 14 -0.81 49.13 -6.37
N PRO A 15 -2.14 48.92 -6.28
CA PRO A 15 -2.70 47.59 -6.13
C PRO A 15 -2.30 46.75 -7.34
N LYS A 16 -1.75 45.56 -7.06
CA LYS A 16 -1.47 44.53 -8.06
C LYS A 16 -2.78 44.25 -8.80
N PRO A 17 -2.81 44.25 -10.15
CA PRO A 17 -4.05 44.01 -10.89
C PRO A 17 -4.68 42.70 -10.42
N ALA A 18 -5.98 42.72 -10.16
CA ALA A 18 -6.76 41.57 -9.73
C ALA A 18 -6.48 40.40 -10.69
N ALA A 19 -5.72 39.41 -10.20
CA ALA A 19 -5.48 38.20 -10.96
C ALA A 19 -6.85 37.59 -11.25
N THR A 20 -7.13 37.35 -12.54
CA THR A 20 -8.26 36.51 -12.95
C THR A 20 -8.19 35.24 -12.10
N LEU A 21 -9.21 35.02 -11.26
CA LEU A 21 -9.24 33.89 -10.34
C LEU A 21 -9.00 32.61 -11.14
N THR A 22 -7.91 31.92 -10.81
CA THR A 22 -7.54 30.65 -11.45
C THR A 22 -8.62 29.61 -11.20
N GLY A 23 -8.87 28.76 -12.19
CA GLY A 23 -9.80 27.65 -12.05
C GLY A 23 -9.37 26.73 -10.91
N ALA A 24 -10.33 26.08 -10.23
CA ALA A 24 -10.03 25.18 -9.10
C ALA A 24 -8.97 24.12 -9.45
N GLU A 25 -9.00 23.59 -10.69
CA GLU A 25 -8.02 22.61 -11.15
C GLU A 25 -6.63 23.21 -11.36
N GLU A 26 -6.55 24.41 -11.92
CA GLU A 26 -5.30 25.11 -12.21
C GLU A 26 -4.56 25.48 -10.93
N LEU A 27 -5.28 25.97 -9.91
CA LEU A 27 -4.73 26.20 -8.57
C LEU A 27 -4.11 24.93 -7.99
N PHE A 28 -4.83 23.81 -8.09
CA PHE A 28 -4.35 22.54 -7.53
C PHE A 28 -3.10 22.02 -8.24
N GLU A 29 -3.05 22.11 -9.57
CA GLU A 29 -1.88 21.71 -10.35
C GLU A 29 -0.65 22.57 -10.00
N ASN A 30 -0.81 23.90 -9.91
CA ASN A 30 0.29 24.81 -9.53
C ASN A 30 0.81 24.53 -8.11
N TRP A 31 -0.09 24.26 -7.17
CA TRP A 31 0.31 23.81 -5.82
C TRP A 31 1.08 22.49 -5.87
N CYS A 32 0.59 21.49 -6.62
CA CYS A 32 1.26 20.19 -6.72
C CYS A 32 2.65 20.29 -7.35
N GLU A 33 2.84 21.10 -8.39
CA GLU A 33 4.15 21.33 -9.01
C GLU A 33 5.15 21.89 -8.00
N LYS A 34 4.74 22.88 -7.19
CA LYS A 34 5.61 23.43 -6.13
C LYS A 34 5.92 22.42 -5.02
N VAL A 35 4.96 21.57 -4.64
CA VAL A 35 5.20 20.50 -3.66
C VAL A 35 6.11 19.41 -4.23
N GLN A 36 5.94 19.04 -5.49
CA GLN A 36 6.82 18.07 -6.17
C GLN A 36 8.27 18.56 -6.24
N GLN A 37 8.49 19.85 -6.50
CA GLN A 37 9.82 20.46 -6.51
C GLN A 37 10.50 20.46 -5.12
N ARG A 38 9.74 20.51 -4.03
CA ARG A 38 10.27 20.63 -2.66
C ARG A 38 10.39 19.31 -1.91
N GLU A 39 9.44 18.40 -2.10
CA GLU A 39 9.24 17.23 -1.22
C GLU A 39 9.15 15.89 -1.98
N SER A 40 9.43 15.86 -3.30
CA SER A 40 9.35 14.65 -4.13
C SER A 40 8.02 13.89 -3.96
N LEU A 41 6.91 14.57 -4.26
CA LEU A 41 5.57 13.97 -4.16
C LEU A 41 5.32 12.97 -5.30
N ALA A 42 5.17 11.69 -4.95
CA ALA A 42 4.86 10.63 -5.92
C ALA A 42 3.55 10.89 -6.70
N ASP A 43 3.54 10.55 -8.01
CA ASP A 43 2.40 10.80 -8.91
C ASP A 43 1.09 10.14 -8.45
N ALA A 44 1.18 8.96 -7.84
CA ALA A 44 0.01 8.28 -7.27
C ALA A 44 -0.64 9.12 -6.15
N THR A 45 0.17 9.77 -5.31
CA THR A 45 -0.30 10.65 -4.24
C THR A 45 -0.91 11.92 -4.81
N LYS A 46 -0.28 12.51 -5.85
CA LYS A 46 -0.83 13.65 -6.60
C LYS A 46 -2.23 13.34 -7.13
N ASN A 47 -2.41 12.20 -7.79
CA ASN A 47 -3.70 11.79 -8.36
C ASN A 47 -4.80 11.62 -7.29
N VAL A 48 -4.47 11.01 -6.15
CA VAL A 48 -5.45 10.88 -5.05
C VAL A 48 -5.81 12.25 -4.48
N ASN A 49 -4.82 13.11 -4.26
CA ASN A 49 -5.06 14.45 -3.74
C ASN A 49 -5.91 15.29 -4.72
N LYS A 50 -5.72 15.11 -6.04
CA LYS A 50 -6.51 15.77 -7.09
C LYS A 50 -7.97 15.37 -7.03
N VAL A 51 -8.24 14.07 -6.88
CA VAL A 51 -9.61 13.55 -6.72
C VAL A 51 -10.26 14.14 -5.46
N MET A 52 -9.52 14.20 -4.35
CA MET A 52 -10.05 14.79 -3.12
C MET A 52 -10.36 16.28 -3.28
N TRP A 53 -9.44 17.06 -3.87
CA TRP A 53 -9.67 18.48 -4.12
C TRP A 53 -10.88 18.74 -5.03
N ARG A 54 -11.01 17.99 -6.13
CA ARG A 54 -12.19 18.06 -7.01
C ARG A 54 -13.49 17.78 -6.25
N ALA A 55 -13.51 16.71 -5.47
CA ALA A 55 -14.68 16.32 -4.71
C ALA A 55 -15.09 17.36 -3.64
N TYR A 56 -14.12 18.10 -3.08
CA TYR A 56 -14.40 19.26 -2.23
C TYR A 56 -14.96 20.44 -3.02
N ALA A 57 -14.36 20.77 -4.17
CA ALA A 57 -14.81 21.87 -5.02
C ALA A 57 -16.24 21.64 -5.54
N GLU A 58 -16.58 20.41 -5.94
CA GLU A 58 -17.94 19.99 -6.31
C GLU A 58 -18.89 20.16 -5.11
N TRP A 59 -18.49 19.69 -3.92
CA TRP A 59 -19.30 19.85 -2.71
C TRP A 59 -19.59 21.32 -2.39
N LEU A 60 -18.64 22.25 -2.60
CA LEU A 60 -18.90 23.69 -2.40
C LEU A 60 -20.03 24.19 -3.30
N VAL A 61 -20.02 23.79 -4.57
CA VAL A 61 -21.06 24.15 -5.54
C VAL A 61 -22.41 23.56 -5.11
N ASP A 62 -22.43 22.30 -4.67
CA ASP A 62 -23.65 21.65 -4.16
C ASP A 62 -24.22 22.33 -2.90
N GLN A 63 -23.37 23.00 -2.10
CA GLN A 63 -23.78 23.80 -0.96
C GLN A 63 -24.19 25.24 -1.33
N GLY A 64 -24.22 25.59 -2.62
CA GLY A 64 -24.55 26.93 -3.10
C GLY A 64 -23.44 27.97 -2.87
N ILE A 65 -22.21 27.52 -2.62
CA ILE A 65 -21.06 28.40 -2.42
C ILE A 65 -20.43 28.68 -3.78
N ALA A 66 -20.10 29.95 -4.05
CA ALA A 66 -19.62 30.46 -5.35
C ALA A 66 -18.25 29.92 -5.82
N GLY A 67 -17.76 28.82 -5.23
CA GLY A 67 -16.50 28.16 -5.53
C GLY A 67 -15.48 28.22 -4.40
N TRP A 68 -14.29 27.70 -4.68
CA TRP A 68 -13.21 27.60 -3.69
C TRP A 68 -12.77 28.93 -3.05
N PRO A 69 -12.78 30.10 -3.73
CA PRO A 69 -12.35 31.36 -3.10
C PRO A 69 -13.32 31.87 -2.04
N ALA A 70 -14.61 31.52 -2.15
CA ALA A 70 -15.66 31.96 -1.23
C ALA A 70 -15.78 31.06 0.01
N ALA A 71 -14.94 30.04 0.15
CA ALA A 71 -14.98 29.14 1.29
C ALA A 71 -14.44 29.81 2.56
N THR A 72 -15.20 29.69 3.65
CA THR A 72 -14.82 30.18 4.98
C THR A 72 -14.34 29.03 5.88
N ALA A 73 -13.79 29.38 7.04
CA ALA A 73 -13.45 28.39 8.08
C ALA A 73 -14.67 27.54 8.50
N GLU A 74 -15.84 28.14 8.60
CA GLU A 74 -17.10 27.44 8.91
C GLU A 74 -17.48 26.45 7.82
N THR A 75 -17.37 26.85 6.55
CA THR A 75 -17.60 25.98 5.40
C THR A 75 -16.68 24.76 5.43
N ILE A 76 -15.38 24.97 5.68
CA ILE A 76 -14.40 23.88 5.77
C ILE A 76 -14.72 22.97 6.97
N ASN A 77 -15.09 23.54 8.12
CA ASN A 77 -15.48 22.76 9.29
C ASN A 77 -16.74 21.91 9.02
N LYS A 78 -17.74 22.48 8.34
CA LYS A 78 -18.96 21.77 7.92
C LYS A 78 -18.62 20.62 6.99
N PHE A 79 -17.76 20.87 6.01
CA PHE A 79 -17.28 19.84 5.09
C PHE A 79 -16.61 18.69 5.85
N LEU A 80 -15.59 19.00 6.65
CA LEU A 80 -14.76 18.01 7.35
C LEU A 80 -15.55 17.14 8.33
N ASN A 81 -16.63 17.66 8.92
CA ASN A 81 -17.50 16.91 9.83
C ASN A 81 -18.69 16.23 9.15
N GLY A 82 -18.88 16.45 7.85
CA GLY A 82 -19.93 15.84 7.05
C GLY A 82 -19.58 14.46 6.47
N ALA A 83 -20.44 14.00 5.55
CA ALA A 83 -20.20 12.77 4.80
C ALA A 83 -19.04 12.95 3.80
N ALA A 84 -18.30 11.88 3.54
CA ALA A 84 -17.29 11.91 2.47
C ALA A 84 -17.97 12.20 1.11
N PRO A 85 -17.49 13.17 0.32
CA PRO A 85 -18.06 13.46 -1.00
C PRO A 85 -17.87 12.27 -1.98
N GLY A 86 -18.76 12.15 -2.96
CA GLY A 86 -18.68 11.09 -3.97
C GLY A 86 -19.16 9.70 -3.51
N LYS A 87 -19.95 9.61 -2.43
CA LYS A 87 -20.59 8.36 -1.98
C LYS A 87 -21.73 7.91 -2.91
N ASN A 88 -21.38 7.47 -4.11
CA ASN A 88 -22.19 6.54 -4.92
C ASN A 88 -21.68 5.09 -4.80
N SER A 89 -20.83 4.78 -3.80
CA SER A 89 -20.15 3.48 -3.70
C SER A 89 -20.82 2.53 -2.71
N ARG A 90 -21.03 1.27 -3.14
CA ARG A 90 -21.56 0.10 -2.39
C ARG A 90 -20.70 -0.34 -1.18
N ARG A 91 -19.98 0.55 -0.51
CA ARG A 91 -19.15 0.26 0.67
C ARG A 91 -19.84 0.82 1.91
N ASN A 92 -20.32 -0.07 2.78
CA ASN A 92 -20.91 0.28 4.07
C ASN A 92 -19.88 1.01 4.94
N THR A 93 -20.07 2.31 5.14
CA THR A 93 -19.32 3.08 6.14
C THR A 93 -19.92 2.90 7.53
N LEU A 94 -19.13 3.09 8.60
CA LEU A 94 -19.62 2.93 9.99
C LEU A 94 -20.73 3.94 10.34
N LYS A 95 -20.62 5.14 9.77
CA LYS A 95 -21.60 6.22 9.83
C LYS A 95 -21.64 6.84 8.44
N ASP A 96 -22.77 6.77 7.77
CA ASP A 96 -22.86 7.29 6.40
C ASP A 96 -22.74 8.82 6.36
N ASN A 97 -23.02 9.47 7.49
CA ASN A 97 -23.05 10.92 7.63
C ASN A 97 -21.72 11.56 8.07
N VAL A 98 -20.68 10.77 8.38
CA VAL A 98 -19.41 11.31 8.92
C VAL A 98 -18.19 10.65 8.27
N MET A 99 -17.19 11.45 7.89
CA MET A 99 -15.89 10.99 7.42
C MET A 99 -15.09 10.25 8.51
N SER A 100 -14.22 9.33 8.09
CA SER A 100 -13.23 8.74 9.01
C SER A 100 -12.21 9.81 9.45
N ASN A 101 -11.62 9.66 10.64
CA ASN A 101 -10.58 10.58 11.15
C ASN A 101 -9.42 10.76 10.16
N PHE A 102 -8.96 9.66 9.54
CA PHE A 102 -7.91 9.70 8.50
C PHE A 102 -8.35 10.45 7.24
N THR A 103 -9.57 10.20 6.76
CA THR A 103 -10.12 10.90 5.58
C THR A 103 -10.20 12.40 5.87
N ARG A 104 -10.73 12.76 7.05
CA ARG A 104 -10.88 14.14 7.51
C ARG A 104 -9.53 14.85 7.61
N GLN A 105 -8.54 14.22 8.25
CA GLN A 105 -7.20 14.80 8.36
C GLN A 105 -6.51 14.94 6.99
N ARG A 106 -6.70 13.96 6.09
CA ARG A 106 -6.14 14.04 4.74
C ARG A 106 -6.74 15.20 3.94
N TYR A 107 -8.07 15.37 3.99
CA TYR A 107 -8.73 16.54 3.42
C TYR A 107 -8.15 17.82 4.00
N TRP A 108 -8.11 17.96 5.33
CA TRP A 108 -7.57 19.15 5.98
C TRP A 108 -6.14 19.49 5.54
N ARG A 109 -5.23 18.50 5.43
CA ARG A 109 -3.86 18.73 4.94
C ARG A 109 -3.83 19.26 3.51
N ILE A 110 -4.65 18.70 2.62
CA ILE A 110 -4.76 19.16 1.23
C ILE A 110 -5.33 20.57 1.19
N LEU A 111 -6.46 20.81 1.85
CA LEU A 111 -7.12 22.13 1.90
C LEU A 111 -6.17 23.19 2.45
N ARG A 112 -5.55 22.94 3.61
CA ARG A 112 -4.59 23.86 4.22
C ARG A 112 -3.44 24.18 3.28
N GLY A 113 -2.89 23.18 2.58
CA GLY A 113 -1.79 23.37 1.62
C GLY A 113 -2.18 24.18 0.39
N VAL A 114 -3.32 23.84 -0.22
CA VAL A 114 -3.84 24.51 -1.42
C VAL A 114 -4.22 25.97 -1.12
N TYR A 115 -4.97 26.20 -0.03
CA TYR A 115 -5.33 27.57 0.39
C TYR A 115 -4.13 28.39 0.85
N HIS A 116 -3.14 27.78 1.49
CA HIS A 116 -1.89 28.46 1.83
C HIS A 116 -1.14 28.91 0.57
N HIS A 117 -1.11 28.05 -0.46
CA HIS A 117 -0.54 28.42 -1.75
C HIS A 117 -1.31 29.58 -2.40
N ALA A 118 -2.64 29.52 -2.44
CA ALA A 118 -3.49 30.57 -3.01
C ALA A 118 -3.28 31.93 -2.32
N SER A 119 -3.26 31.95 -0.99
CA SER A 119 -2.98 33.16 -0.19
C SER A 119 -1.56 33.67 -0.46
N GLY A 120 -0.56 32.77 -0.54
CA GLY A 120 0.81 33.14 -0.91
C GLY A 120 0.98 33.69 -2.34
N GLN A 121 0.05 33.40 -3.26
CA GLN A 121 0.00 34.02 -4.60
C GLN A 121 -0.77 35.36 -4.61
N GLY A 122 -1.49 35.68 -3.53
CA GLY A 122 -2.40 36.83 -3.43
C GLY A 122 -3.71 36.64 -4.19
N TRP A 123 -4.16 35.39 -4.39
CA TRP A 123 -5.46 35.10 -5.03
C TRP A 123 -6.63 35.15 -4.07
N ILE A 124 -6.35 34.99 -2.78
CA ILE A 124 -7.27 35.20 -1.67
C ILE A 124 -6.53 36.01 -0.61
N GLU A 125 -7.27 36.74 0.21
CA GLU A 125 -6.71 37.54 1.30
C GLU A 125 -6.14 36.61 2.38
N ASP A 126 -6.98 35.74 2.94
CA ASP A 126 -6.62 34.87 4.06
C ASP A 126 -6.84 33.39 3.74
N ASN A 127 -6.06 32.53 4.39
CA ASN A 127 -6.26 31.08 4.31
C ASN A 127 -7.36 30.65 5.30
N PRO A 128 -8.52 30.15 4.84
CA PRO A 128 -9.64 29.76 5.71
C PRO A 128 -9.33 28.58 6.65
N CYS A 129 -8.18 27.91 6.50
CA CYS A 129 -7.72 26.86 7.40
C CYS A 129 -6.85 27.38 8.57
N ILE A 130 -6.37 28.63 8.53
CA ILE A 130 -5.55 29.25 9.59
C ILE A 130 -6.53 29.97 10.54
N GLY A 131 -6.78 29.42 11.72
CA GLY A 131 -7.83 29.87 12.64
C GLY A 131 -8.81 28.77 13.06
N MET A 132 -8.62 27.53 12.57
CA MET A 132 -9.38 26.35 12.98
C MET A 132 -8.72 25.60 14.15
N ASP A 133 -8.03 26.26 15.07
CA ASP A 133 -7.10 25.62 16.02
C ASP A 133 -7.74 24.53 16.89
N ASP A 134 -8.99 24.71 17.36
CA ASP A 134 -9.75 23.69 18.10
C ASP A 134 -10.48 22.67 17.19
N ALA A 135 -10.56 22.95 15.89
CA ALA A 135 -11.26 22.14 14.88
C ALA A 135 -10.29 21.36 13.96
N VAL A 136 -8.98 21.40 14.23
CA VAL A 136 -7.99 20.61 13.48
C VAL A 136 -8.29 19.13 13.67
N PRO A 137 -8.49 18.36 12.57
CA PRO A 137 -8.73 16.93 12.69
C PRO A 137 -7.53 16.19 13.28
N HIS A 138 -7.67 15.70 14.52
CA HIS A 138 -6.71 14.80 15.13
C HIS A 138 -7.09 13.34 14.86
N ILE A 139 -6.09 12.51 14.53
CA ILE A 139 -6.28 11.06 14.57
C ILE A 139 -6.24 10.65 16.04
N LEU A 140 -7.29 9.98 16.51
CA LEU A 140 -7.36 9.46 17.87
C LEU A 140 -6.24 8.43 18.10
N GLY A 141 -5.65 8.39 19.30
CA GLY A 141 -4.55 7.48 19.63
C GLY A 141 -4.83 6.01 19.29
N ARG A 142 -6.07 5.55 19.49
CA ARG A 142 -6.51 4.19 19.11
C ARG A 142 -6.46 3.94 17.59
N ASP A 143 -6.72 4.96 16.77
CA ASP A 143 -6.75 4.86 15.32
C ASP A 143 -5.32 4.91 14.74
N LEU A 144 -4.34 5.39 15.52
CA LEU A 144 -2.90 5.35 15.20
C LEU A 144 -2.27 3.98 15.46
N GLN A 145 -2.94 3.10 16.23
CA GLN A 145 -2.39 1.80 16.53
C GLN A 145 -2.42 0.91 15.29
N PRO A 146 -1.26 0.36 14.88
CA PRO A 146 -1.18 -0.50 13.73
C PRO A 146 -1.96 -1.78 14.02
N GLN A 147 -2.92 -2.09 13.15
CA GLN A 147 -3.72 -3.30 13.30
C GLN A 147 -2.89 -4.54 12.92
N VAL A 148 -3.05 -5.59 13.73
CA VAL A 148 -2.49 -6.93 13.53
C VAL A 148 -3.61 -7.96 13.48
N LEU A 149 -3.28 -9.15 12.99
CA LEU A 149 -4.20 -10.28 12.91
C LEU A 149 -4.44 -10.86 14.30
N PRO A 150 -5.61 -11.46 14.55
CA PRO A 150 -5.82 -12.30 15.72
C PRO A 150 -4.77 -13.42 15.81
N PRO A 151 -4.41 -13.86 17.03
CA PRO A 151 -3.51 -14.98 17.23
C PRO A 151 -3.91 -16.22 16.42
N GLY A 152 -2.92 -16.94 15.90
CA GLY A 152 -3.11 -18.15 15.09
C GLY A 152 -3.52 -17.90 13.63
N LEU A 153 -4.11 -16.76 13.28
CA LEU A 153 -4.57 -16.51 11.91
C LEU A 153 -3.41 -16.34 10.92
N LEU A 154 -2.28 -15.79 11.36
CA LEU A 154 -1.06 -15.71 10.55
C LEU A 154 -0.52 -17.12 10.20
N ALA A 155 -0.54 -18.06 11.15
CA ALA A 155 -0.10 -19.43 10.91
C ALA A 155 -1.00 -20.14 9.87
N LEU A 156 -2.33 -19.93 9.92
CA LEU A 156 -3.24 -20.45 8.89
C LEU A 156 -2.98 -19.85 7.51
N LEU A 157 -2.55 -18.59 7.45
CA LEU A 157 -2.18 -17.93 6.19
C LEU A 157 -0.83 -18.42 5.63
N GLN A 158 0.04 -18.99 6.48
CA GLN A 158 1.32 -19.60 6.11
C GLN A 158 1.18 -21.10 5.79
N ASP A 159 0.04 -21.72 6.11
CA ASP A 159 -0.21 -23.14 5.83
C ASP A 159 -0.35 -23.38 4.32
N GLN A 160 0.61 -24.12 3.77
CA GLN A 160 0.66 -24.43 2.34
C GLN A 160 -0.52 -25.25 1.83
N HIS A 161 -1.07 -26.15 2.65
CA HIS A 161 -2.18 -27.02 2.26
C HIS A 161 -3.48 -26.22 2.24
N LEU A 162 -3.66 -25.32 3.21
CA LEU A 162 -4.80 -24.40 3.21
C LEU A 162 -4.74 -23.43 2.03
N LEU A 163 -3.58 -22.85 1.72
CA LEU A 163 -3.44 -21.98 0.55
C LEU A 163 -3.71 -22.74 -0.76
N ARG A 164 -3.31 -24.00 -0.88
CA ARG A 164 -3.65 -24.87 -2.02
C ARG A 164 -5.16 -25.07 -2.15
N ALA A 165 -5.85 -25.36 -1.05
CA ALA A 165 -7.29 -25.59 -1.04
C ALA A 165 -8.08 -24.30 -1.35
N VAL A 166 -7.70 -23.17 -0.75
CA VAL A 166 -8.39 -21.88 -0.94
C VAL A 166 -8.23 -21.35 -2.38
N HIS A 167 -7.04 -21.55 -2.95
CA HIS A 167 -6.71 -21.16 -4.32
C HIS A 167 -6.55 -22.40 -5.21
N ALA A 168 -7.55 -23.26 -5.22
CA ALA A 168 -7.61 -24.37 -6.18
C ALA A 168 -7.94 -23.85 -7.59
N PRO A 169 -7.31 -24.38 -8.66
CA PRO A 169 -7.76 -24.14 -10.03
C PRO A 169 -9.23 -24.50 -10.19
N ASN A 170 -9.98 -23.69 -10.94
CA ASN A 170 -11.39 -23.98 -11.19
C ASN A 170 -11.50 -24.98 -12.36
N PRO A 171 -12.01 -26.21 -12.14
CA PRO A 171 -12.17 -27.20 -13.21
C PRO A 171 -13.13 -26.74 -14.31
N GLU A 172 -14.11 -25.90 -13.98
CA GLU A 172 -15.08 -25.34 -14.96
C GLU A 172 -14.47 -24.23 -15.82
N ARG A 173 -13.26 -23.75 -15.47
CA ARG A 173 -12.52 -22.75 -16.25
C ARG A 173 -11.13 -23.27 -16.57
N PRO A 174 -11.01 -24.24 -17.49
CA PRO A 174 -9.73 -24.74 -17.96
C PRO A 174 -8.85 -23.56 -18.39
N GLY A 175 -7.65 -23.53 -17.84
CA GLY A 175 -6.68 -22.47 -18.11
C GLY A 175 -6.77 -21.20 -17.28
N ASP A 176 -7.59 -21.17 -16.22
CA ASP A 176 -7.53 -20.10 -15.22
C ASP A 176 -6.30 -20.24 -14.31
N TRP A 177 -5.17 -19.71 -14.78
CA TRP A 177 -3.89 -19.69 -14.08
C TRP A 177 -3.86 -18.75 -12.86
N THR A 178 -4.90 -17.92 -12.65
CA THR A 178 -4.90 -16.91 -11.59
C THR A 178 -4.85 -17.52 -10.19
N ALA A 179 -5.39 -18.73 -9.99
CA ALA A 179 -5.34 -19.43 -8.71
C ALA A 179 -3.90 -19.73 -8.28
N LEU A 180 -3.04 -20.18 -9.20
CA LEU A 180 -1.62 -20.45 -8.93
C LEU A 180 -0.86 -19.16 -8.64
N ARG A 181 -1.09 -18.10 -9.42
CA ARG A 181 -0.54 -16.76 -9.15
C ARG A 181 -0.94 -16.28 -7.75
N ASP A 182 -2.22 -16.37 -7.42
CA ASP A 182 -2.77 -15.80 -6.19
C ASP A 182 -2.25 -16.55 -4.95
N ARG A 183 -2.08 -17.88 -5.09
CA ARG A 183 -1.44 -18.73 -4.10
C ARG A 183 0.01 -18.33 -3.84
N ALA A 184 0.81 -18.17 -4.90
CA ALA A 184 2.21 -17.72 -4.80
C ALA A 184 2.31 -16.33 -4.17
N ALA A 185 1.45 -15.40 -4.59
CA ALA A 185 1.40 -14.05 -4.04
C ALA A 185 1.09 -14.03 -2.53
N MET A 186 0.14 -14.85 -2.07
CA MET A 186 -0.16 -14.96 -0.64
C MET A 186 0.99 -15.58 0.16
N ALA A 187 1.68 -16.59 -0.38
CA ALA A 187 2.86 -17.18 0.25
C ALA A 187 3.95 -16.12 0.45
N LEU A 188 4.26 -15.34 -0.60
CA LEU A 188 5.24 -14.25 -0.51
C LEU A 188 4.83 -13.14 0.47
N LEU A 189 3.55 -12.76 0.51
CA LEU A 189 3.06 -11.76 1.46
C LEU A 189 3.20 -12.21 2.92
N THR A 190 2.95 -13.49 3.19
CA THR A 190 2.87 -14.06 4.55
C THR A 190 4.22 -14.53 5.09
N GLU A 191 5.20 -14.74 4.22
CA GLU A 191 6.56 -15.14 4.61
C GLU A 191 7.58 -14.00 4.51
N CYS A 192 7.46 -13.12 3.52
CA CYS A 192 8.44 -12.04 3.27
C CYS A 192 7.98 -10.66 3.75
N GLY A 193 6.74 -10.53 4.24
CA GLY A 193 6.23 -9.26 4.76
C GLY A 193 6.25 -8.12 3.73
N LEU A 194 5.95 -8.45 2.47
CA LEU A 194 5.98 -7.47 1.38
C LEU A 194 4.83 -6.47 1.53
N THR A 195 5.10 -5.22 1.17
CA THR A 195 4.04 -4.25 0.88
C THR A 195 3.32 -4.61 -0.42
N THR A 196 2.12 -4.07 -0.61
CA THR A 196 1.38 -4.21 -1.88
C THR A 196 2.20 -3.68 -3.06
N ALA A 197 2.93 -2.57 -2.88
CA ALA A 197 3.73 -1.96 -3.94
C ALA A 197 4.91 -2.86 -4.34
N GLU A 198 5.62 -3.43 -3.36
CA GLU A 198 6.73 -4.36 -3.61
C GLU A 198 6.25 -5.62 -4.32
N LEU A 199 5.15 -6.24 -3.87
CA LEU A 199 4.58 -7.42 -4.51
C LEU A 199 4.25 -7.15 -6.00
N ILE A 200 3.69 -5.99 -6.31
CA ILE A 200 3.37 -5.55 -7.68
C ILE A 200 4.64 -5.28 -8.50
N ALA A 201 5.71 -4.81 -7.85
CA ALA A 201 6.96 -4.43 -8.49
C ALA A 201 7.90 -5.61 -8.76
N LEU A 202 7.72 -6.76 -8.07
CA LEU A 202 8.52 -7.96 -8.28
C LEU A 202 8.49 -8.40 -9.74
N ARG A 203 9.67 -8.78 -10.25
CA ARG A 203 9.91 -9.30 -11.60
C ARG A 203 10.43 -10.72 -11.56
N GLY A 204 10.40 -11.40 -12.70
CA GLY A 204 10.96 -12.76 -12.81
C GLY A 204 12.41 -12.87 -12.32
N LYS A 205 13.24 -11.86 -12.60
CA LYS A 205 14.67 -11.82 -12.21
C LYS A 205 14.90 -11.59 -10.72
N ASP A 206 13.88 -11.10 -10.02
CA ASP A 206 13.95 -10.83 -8.59
C ASP A 206 13.77 -12.15 -7.80
N LEU A 207 13.44 -13.27 -8.45
CA LEU A 207 13.43 -14.61 -7.87
C LEU A 207 14.64 -15.41 -8.39
N ALA A 208 15.65 -15.56 -7.54
CA ALA A 208 16.78 -16.44 -7.79
C ALA A 208 16.40 -17.87 -7.37
N VAL A 209 15.86 -18.63 -8.32
CA VAL A 209 15.91 -20.09 -8.26
C VAL A 209 17.29 -20.43 -8.79
N GLY A 210 18.19 -20.99 -7.97
CA GLY A 210 19.60 -21.22 -8.31
C GLY A 210 19.77 -21.51 -9.79
N GLU A 211 20.57 -20.68 -10.48
CA GLU A 211 20.58 -20.40 -11.92
C GLU A 211 20.32 -21.63 -12.83
N THR A 212 20.77 -22.80 -12.41
CA THR A 212 20.59 -24.10 -13.06
C THR A 212 19.14 -24.64 -13.03
N ALA A 213 18.35 -24.43 -11.98
CA ALA A 213 17.02 -25.00 -11.82
C ALA A 213 15.93 -24.26 -12.61
N LEU A 214 16.05 -22.93 -12.76
CA LEU A 214 15.18 -22.17 -13.67
C LEU A 214 15.50 -22.55 -15.12
N ILE A 215 16.79 -22.66 -15.47
CA ILE A 215 17.24 -23.13 -16.78
C ILE A 215 16.78 -24.58 -17.06
N LEU A 216 16.82 -25.47 -16.07
CA LEU A 216 16.31 -26.85 -16.19
C LEU A 216 14.78 -26.90 -16.33
N ALA A 217 14.03 -26.06 -15.60
CA ALA A 217 12.58 -25.91 -15.79
C ALA A 217 12.25 -25.38 -17.21
N MET A 218 13.06 -24.44 -17.71
CA MET A 218 12.99 -23.93 -19.09
C MET A 218 13.34 -25.00 -20.13
N GLN A 219 14.30 -25.89 -19.83
CA GLN A 219 14.69 -26.99 -20.71
C GLN A 219 13.64 -28.11 -20.75
N ASN A 220 13.05 -28.48 -19.61
CA ASN A 220 11.99 -29.48 -19.53
C ASN A 220 10.71 -29.04 -20.26
N THR A 221 10.39 -27.74 -20.22
CA THR A 221 9.28 -27.16 -20.99
C THR A 221 9.51 -27.24 -22.51
N ARG A 222 10.77 -27.11 -22.97
CA ARG A 222 11.13 -27.31 -24.40
C ARG A 222 11.05 -28.78 -24.82
N SER A 223 11.41 -29.71 -23.93
CA SER A 223 11.31 -31.15 -24.19
C SER A 223 9.85 -31.61 -24.31
N ALA A 224 8.96 -31.08 -23.46
CA ALA A 224 7.51 -31.32 -23.56
C ALA A 224 6.92 -30.79 -24.89
N GLN A 225 7.39 -29.65 -25.39
CA GLN A 225 6.96 -29.11 -26.69
C GLN A 225 7.45 -29.91 -27.90
N ARG A 226 8.64 -30.53 -27.84
CA ARG A 226 9.13 -31.42 -28.91
C ARG A 226 8.33 -32.71 -29.02
N SER A 227 7.78 -33.20 -27.92
CA SER A 227 6.94 -34.41 -27.90
C SER A 227 5.49 -34.16 -28.35
N LEU A 228 5.08 -32.90 -28.53
CA LEU A 228 3.75 -32.48 -29.03
C LEU A 228 3.77 -32.15 -30.53
N GLY A 229 4.66 -32.81 -31.29
CA GLY A 229 4.69 -32.81 -32.76
C GLY A 229 3.57 -33.64 -33.39
N GLY A 230 2.39 -33.67 -32.78
CA GLY A 230 1.21 -34.39 -33.23
C GLY A 230 0.05 -34.02 -32.31
N ASP A 231 -0.99 -33.42 -32.88
CA ASP A 231 -2.24 -33.03 -32.25
C ASP A 231 -2.24 -31.68 -31.47
N ARG A 232 -2.95 -30.69 -32.04
CA ARG A 232 -3.22 -29.35 -31.47
C ARG A 232 -4.17 -29.44 -30.27
N ARG A 233 -3.80 -30.13 -29.19
CA ARG A 233 -4.53 -30.05 -27.92
C ARG A 233 -3.96 -28.94 -27.06
N ASP A 234 -4.83 -28.11 -26.50
CA ASP A 234 -4.45 -27.03 -25.58
C ASP A 234 -3.80 -27.66 -24.32
N PRO A 235 -2.52 -27.40 -24.02
CA PRO A 235 -1.87 -27.96 -22.83
C PRO A 235 -2.50 -27.45 -21.52
N LEU A 236 -3.36 -26.42 -21.54
CA LEU A 236 -4.17 -26.02 -20.38
C LEU A 236 -5.45 -26.87 -20.19
N ALA A 237 -5.84 -27.68 -21.17
CA ALA A 237 -6.98 -28.60 -21.06
C ALA A 237 -6.66 -29.90 -20.31
N THR A 238 -5.38 -30.15 -20.04
CA THR A 238 -4.88 -31.37 -19.36
C THR A 238 -4.21 -31.09 -18.01
N LEU A 239 -4.23 -29.84 -17.53
CA LEU A 239 -3.75 -29.51 -16.19
C LEU A 239 -4.76 -30.00 -15.15
N THR A 240 -4.62 -31.24 -14.66
CA THR A 240 -5.27 -31.62 -13.41
C THR A 240 -4.59 -30.90 -12.24
N PRO A 241 -5.28 -30.66 -11.11
CA PRO A 241 -4.67 -30.05 -9.93
C PRO A 241 -3.46 -30.81 -9.37
N GLU A 242 -3.31 -32.09 -9.72
CA GLU A 242 -2.22 -32.98 -9.33
C GLU A 242 -1.07 -33.00 -10.34
N ASP A 243 -1.35 -32.69 -11.61
CA ASP A 243 -0.35 -32.56 -12.69
C ASP A 243 0.37 -31.22 -12.59
N ASN A 244 1.23 -31.14 -11.58
CA ASN A 244 2.31 -30.18 -11.51
C ASN A 244 3.20 -30.36 -12.77
N PRO A 245 3.24 -29.40 -13.73
CA PRO A 245 4.18 -29.49 -14.85
C PRO A 245 5.65 -29.42 -14.37
N ALA A 246 5.85 -29.08 -13.10
CA ALA A 246 7.11 -29.19 -12.37
C ALA A 246 7.05 -30.32 -11.34
N GLY A 247 7.10 -31.58 -11.80
CA GLY A 247 7.83 -32.63 -11.06
C GLY A 247 9.33 -32.30 -10.86
N ALA A 248 9.68 -31.02 -10.75
CA ALA A 248 11.01 -30.54 -10.43
C ALA A 248 11.23 -30.86 -8.96
N ARG A 249 12.18 -31.76 -8.71
CA ARG A 249 12.82 -31.90 -7.39
C ARG A 249 13.06 -30.50 -6.83
N HIS A 250 12.81 -30.29 -5.53
CA HIS A 250 13.26 -29.08 -4.84
C HIS A 250 14.71 -28.81 -5.28
N PRO A 251 15.03 -27.60 -5.75
CA PRO A 251 16.40 -27.30 -6.15
C PRO A 251 17.33 -27.63 -4.98
N GLY A 252 18.46 -28.27 -5.24
CA GLY A 252 19.46 -28.58 -4.19
C GLY A 252 20.09 -27.33 -3.57
N ALA A 253 19.74 -26.14 -4.07
CA ALA A 253 20.12 -24.83 -3.56
C ALA A 253 18.86 -24.06 -3.12
N PRO A 254 18.95 -23.22 -2.09
CA PRO A 254 17.81 -22.49 -1.56
C PRO A 254 17.22 -21.52 -2.59
N VAL A 255 15.89 -21.36 -2.58
CA VAL A 255 15.21 -20.38 -3.42
C VAL A 255 15.26 -19.02 -2.73
N ARG A 256 15.79 -18.01 -3.43
CA ARG A 256 15.95 -16.66 -2.88
C ARG A 256 15.06 -15.66 -3.62
N LEU A 257 14.45 -14.76 -2.87
CA LEU A 257 13.73 -13.60 -3.38
C LEU A 257 14.48 -12.32 -3.00
N ASP A 258 14.84 -11.53 -4.00
CA ASP A 258 15.47 -10.22 -3.85
C ASP A 258 14.42 -9.12 -4.07
N VAL A 259 14.09 -8.38 -3.01
CA VAL A 259 13.13 -7.29 -3.04
C VAL A 259 13.89 -5.98 -3.24
N PRO A 260 13.66 -5.24 -4.36
CA PRO A 260 14.31 -3.97 -4.57
C PRO A 260 13.80 -2.91 -3.58
N SER A 261 14.61 -1.88 -3.34
CA SER A 261 14.18 -0.72 -2.56
C SER A 261 12.97 -0.04 -3.21
N SER A 262 12.10 0.53 -2.38
CA SER A 262 10.95 1.30 -2.83
C SER A 262 10.99 2.73 -2.27
N SER A 263 10.04 3.55 -2.74
CA SER A 263 9.01 4.06 -1.83
C SER A 263 9.50 4.29 -0.42
N ASP A 264 9.22 3.36 0.48
CA ASP A 264 9.33 3.56 1.93
C ASP A 264 10.23 2.50 2.60
N THR A 265 10.90 1.69 1.80
CA THR A 265 11.64 0.50 2.23
C THR A 265 12.97 0.33 1.50
N VAL A 266 13.96 -0.23 2.19
CA VAL A 266 15.25 -0.62 1.59
C VAL A 266 15.18 -1.97 0.87
N SER A 267 16.18 -2.21 0.02
CA SER A 267 16.38 -3.50 -0.63
C SER A 267 16.70 -4.58 0.40
N ARG A 268 16.19 -5.79 0.19
CA ARG A 268 16.36 -6.91 1.11
C ARG A 268 16.18 -8.24 0.39
N SER A 269 16.70 -9.31 0.99
CA SER A 269 16.64 -10.64 0.42
C SER A 269 16.06 -11.64 1.40
N PHE A 270 15.30 -12.59 0.87
CA PHE A 270 14.67 -13.66 1.64
C PHE A 270 15.05 -15.00 1.06
N GLU A 271 15.55 -15.90 1.90
CA GLU A 271 15.53 -17.32 1.61
C GLU A 271 14.12 -17.85 1.88
N LEU A 272 13.50 -18.42 0.85
CA LEU A 272 12.14 -18.96 0.94
C LEU A 272 12.17 -20.34 1.58
N SER A 273 11.28 -20.57 2.53
CA SER A 273 11.03 -21.88 3.09
C SER A 273 10.60 -22.87 2.00
N ASP A 274 10.80 -24.17 2.23
CA ASP A 274 10.31 -25.21 1.34
C ASP A 274 8.79 -25.10 1.11
N GLY A 275 8.05 -24.71 2.17
CA GLY A 275 6.62 -24.48 2.10
C GLY A 275 6.27 -23.39 1.08
N CYS A 276 6.88 -22.21 1.20
CA CYS A 276 6.65 -21.10 0.27
C CYS A 276 7.18 -21.41 -1.14
N ALA A 277 8.38 -21.98 -1.26
CA ALA A 277 8.94 -22.39 -2.54
C ALA A 277 8.02 -23.36 -3.28
N SER A 278 7.41 -24.32 -2.56
CA SER A 278 6.47 -25.30 -3.14
C SER A 278 5.16 -24.67 -3.68
N LEU A 279 4.87 -23.42 -3.32
CA LEU A 279 3.74 -22.64 -3.84
C LEU A 279 4.16 -21.67 -4.95
N VAL A 280 5.37 -21.11 -4.87
CA VAL A 280 5.89 -20.13 -5.82
C VAL A 280 6.41 -20.80 -7.10
N LEU A 281 7.18 -21.89 -6.99
CA LEU A 281 7.82 -22.53 -8.15
C LEU A 281 6.83 -23.05 -9.20
N PRO A 282 5.68 -23.69 -8.84
CA PRO A 282 4.69 -24.09 -9.84
C PRO A 282 4.11 -22.90 -10.61
N TRP A 283 3.92 -21.76 -9.93
CA TRP A 283 3.49 -20.52 -10.59
C TRP A 283 4.56 -20.00 -11.55
N VAL A 284 5.84 -19.99 -11.16
CA VAL A 284 6.95 -19.54 -12.00
C VAL A 284 7.03 -20.37 -13.29
N ALA A 285 6.91 -21.70 -13.18
CA ALA A 285 6.87 -22.57 -14.36
C ALA A 285 5.71 -22.21 -15.31
N LEU A 286 4.51 -22.01 -14.77
CA LEU A 286 3.34 -21.62 -15.57
C LEU A 286 3.48 -20.22 -16.19
N ARG A 287 4.07 -19.27 -15.44
CA ARG A 287 4.37 -17.92 -15.95
C ARG A 287 5.26 -17.99 -17.20
N GLU A 288 6.30 -18.81 -17.19
CA GLU A 288 7.17 -18.97 -18.36
C GLU A 288 6.43 -19.59 -19.55
N GLN A 289 5.54 -20.55 -19.31
CA GLN A 289 4.69 -21.12 -20.37
C GLN A 289 3.76 -20.05 -20.98
N LEU A 290 3.17 -19.19 -20.16
CA LEU A 290 2.36 -18.06 -20.63
C LEU A 290 3.19 -17.11 -21.49
N LEU A 291 4.43 -16.79 -21.09
CA LEU A 291 5.32 -15.96 -21.88
C LEU A 291 5.66 -16.60 -23.22
N LEU A 292 6.00 -17.90 -23.23
CA LEU A 292 6.31 -18.65 -24.45
C LEU A 292 5.11 -18.71 -25.41
N ARG A 293 3.88 -18.77 -24.88
CA ARG A 293 2.66 -18.69 -25.69
C ARG A 293 2.53 -17.34 -26.40
N HIS A 294 2.88 -16.24 -25.74
CA HIS A 294 2.94 -14.93 -26.41
C HIS A 294 4.08 -14.84 -27.41
N ALA A 295 5.23 -15.46 -27.09
CA ALA A 295 6.38 -15.50 -27.98
C ALA A 295 6.16 -16.41 -29.21
N ALA A 296 5.15 -17.28 -29.20
CA ALA A 296 4.82 -18.15 -30.34
C ALA A 296 4.40 -17.37 -31.59
N SER A 297 4.07 -16.08 -31.49
CA SER A 297 3.85 -15.21 -32.65
C SER A 297 5.14 -14.76 -33.35
N CYS A 298 6.32 -15.03 -32.78
CA CYS A 298 7.60 -14.70 -33.39
C CYS A 298 7.86 -15.57 -34.63
N LYS A 299 8.23 -14.93 -35.75
CA LYS A 299 8.37 -15.61 -37.06
C LYS A 299 9.66 -16.43 -37.18
N ASN A 300 10.68 -16.10 -36.40
CA ASN A 300 11.99 -16.74 -36.47
C ASN A 300 12.71 -16.73 -35.10
N LEU A 301 13.81 -17.47 -35.00
CA LEU A 301 14.59 -17.61 -33.77
C LEU A 301 15.23 -16.30 -33.28
N ARG A 302 15.56 -15.36 -34.18
CA ARG A 302 16.13 -14.05 -33.81
C ARG A 302 15.08 -13.21 -33.09
N ASP A 303 13.87 -13.13 -33.66
CA ASP A 303 12.74 -12.42 -33.07
C ASP A 303 12.32 -13.02 -31.73
N LEU A 304 12.31 -14.35 -31.63
CA LEU A 304 12.05 -15.06 -30.37
C LEU A 304 13.09 -14.70 -29.30
N LYS A 305 14.38 -14.73 -29.63
CA LYS A 305 15.45 -14.34 -28.70
C LYS A 305 15.32 -12.89 -28.25
N ALA A 306 15.04 -11.97 -29.18
CA ALA A 306 14.82 -10.56 -28.87
C ALA A 306 13.58 -10.37 -27.98
N TYR A 307 12.50 -11.11 -28.25
CA TYR A 307 11.28 -11.09 -27.46
C TYR A 307 11.51 -11.55 -26.03
N LEU A 308 12.18 -12.70 -25.85
CA LEU A 308 12.47 -13.24 -24.52
C LEU A 308 13.50 -12.40 -23.77
N ALA A 309 14.48 -11.80 -24.45
CA ALA A 309 15.41 -10.86 -23.83
C ALA A 309 14.69 -9.61 -23.30
N LYS A 310 13.67 -9.14 -24.03
CA LYS A 310 12.86 -7.98 -23.64
C LYS A 310 11.85 -8.31 -22.53
N HIS A 311 11.12 -9.41 -22.66
CA HIS A 311 9.94 -9.72 -21.85
C HIS A 311 10.10 -10.88 -20.86
N GLY A 312 11.28 -11.51 -20.79
CA GLY A 312 11.58 -12.66 -19.93
C GLY A 312 11.52 -12.34 -18.44
N LEU A 313 12.70 -12.34 -17.82
CA LEU A 313 12.83 -12.12 -16.38
C LEU A 313 12.62 -10.65 -15.98
N GLY A 314 12.63 -9.71 -16.93
CA GLY A 314 12.45 -8.28 -16.65
C GLY A 314 11.00 -7.86 -16.36
N GLU A 315 10.03 -8.70 -16.69
CA GLU A 315 8.61 -8.39 -16.53
C GLU A 315 8.04 -8.86 -15.17
N ALA A 316 6.81 -8.44 -14.85
CA ALA A 316 6.15 -8.75 -13.58
C ALA A 316 6.21 -10.26 -13.24
N LEU A 317 6.60 -10.58 -12.00
CA LEU A 317 6.56 -11.93 -11.46
C LEU A 317 5.11 -12.40 -11.28
N LEU A 318 4.23 -11.48 -10.88
CA LEU A 318 2.82 -11.72 -10.62
C LEU A 318 1.99 -10.76 -11.49
N PRO A 319 1.67 -11.14 -12.74
CA PRO A 319 1.03 -10.26 -13.70
C PRO A 319 -0.49 -10.16 -13.44
N SER A 320 -1.09 -9.06 -13.89
CA SER A 320 -2.53 -8.93 -14.04
C SER A 320 -3.04 -9.85 -15.14
N ARG A 321 -4.25 -10.39 -14.97
CA ARG A 321 -4.95 -11.09 -16.06
C ARG A 321 -5.45 -10.11 -17.12
N GLN A 322 -5.77 -8.89 -16.72
CA GLN A 322 -6.26 -7.86 -17.62
C GLN A 322 -5.09 -7.17 -18.33
N GLY A 323 -5.26 -6.88 -19.61
CA GLY A 323 -4.26 -6.16 -20.41
C GLY A 323 -3.12 -7.01 -20.96
N MET A 324 -3.16 -8.34 -20.80
CA MET A 324 -2.19 -9.24 -21.44
C MET A 324 -2.30 -9.15 -22.95
N SER A 325 -1.17 -8.92 -23.62
CA SER A 325 -1.05 -8.88 -25.08
C SER A 325 0.35 -9.32 -25.50
N THR A 326 0.59 -9.50 -26.80
CA THR A 326 1.95 -9.78 -27.29
C THR A 326 2.93 -8.65 -26.95
N ALA A 327 2.47 -7.38 -26.96
CA ALA A 327 3.28 -6.22 -26.62
C ALA A 327 3.51 -6.05 -25.11
N THR A 328 2.60 -6.57 -24.28
CA THR A 328 2.66 -6.52 -22.82
C THR A 328 2.21 -7.87 -22.26
N PRO A 329 3.06 -8.90 -22.32
CA PRO A 329 2.66 -10.27 -21.96
C PRO A 329 2.44 -10.44 -20.46
N MET A 330 3.06 -9.58 -19.65
CA MET A 330 3.10 -9.71 -18.19
C MET A 330 2.81 -8.35 -17.52
N PRO A 331 1.62 -7.76 -17.74
CA PRO A 331 1.27 -6.45 -17.19
C PRO A 331 1.26 -6.51 -15.65
N LYS A 332 1.67 -5.43 -14.97
CA LYS A 332 1.64 -5.37 -13.50
C LYS A 332 0.21 -5.44 -12.97
N MET A 333 0.03 -6.05 -11.80
CA MET A 333 -1.23 -5.95 -11.06
C MET A 333 -1.48 -4.52 -10.58
N VAL A 334 -2.76 -4.15 -10.41
CA VAL A 334 -3.15 -2.94 -9.70
C VAL A 334 -3.43 -3.26 -8.22
N PRO A 335 -3.31 -2.29 -7.29
CA PRO A 335 -3.54 -2.52 -5.86
C PRO A 335 -4.90 -3.15 -5.53
N ALA A 336 -5.95 -2.85 -6.31
CA ALA A 336 -7.27 -3.46 -6.15
C ALA A 336 -7.24 -4.98 -6.35
N THR A 337 -6.46 -5.48 -7.30
CA THR A 337 -6.30 -6.93 -7.54
C THR A 337 -5.69 -7.61 -6.32
N VAL A 338 -4.64 -7.03 -5.74
CA VAL A 338 -4.01 -7.55 -4.52
C VAL A 338 -4.99 -7.54 -3.35
N TYR A 339 -5.75 -6.46 -3.17
CA TYR A 339 -6.79 -6.40 -2.14
C TYR A 339 -7.82 -7.51 -2.28
N HIS A 340 -8.33 -7.75 -3.50
CA HIS A 340 -9.32 -8.80 -3.75
C HIS A 340 -8.76 -10.21 -3.53
N LEU A 341 -7.50 -10.44 -3.92
CA LEU A 341 -6.76 -11.67 -3.63
C LEU A 341 -6.66 -11.93 -2.13
N VAL A 342 -6.26 -10.93 -1.34
CA VAL A 342 -6.12 -11.08 0.11
C VAL A 342 -7.48 -11.35 0.74
N LYS A 343 -8.51 -10.58 0.33
CA LYS A 343 -9.89 -10.75 0.78
C LYS A 343 -10.43 -12.15 0.48
N ARG A 344 -10.19 -12.67 -0.74
CA ARG A 344 -10.58 -14.04 -1.13
C ARG A 344 -9.90 -15.07 -0.24
N THR A 345 -8.63 -14.88 0.07
CA THR A 345 -7.87 -15.79 0.93
C THR A 345 -8.48 -15.87 2.33
N PHE A 346 -8.72 -14.72 2.97
CA PHE A 346 -9.41 -14.68 4.26
C PHE A 346 -10.78 -15.33 4.21
N ALA A 347 -11.58 -15.03 3.18
CA ALA A 347 -12.90 -15.65 3.02
C ALA A 347 -12.82 -17.17 2.85
N GLY A 348 -11.80 -17.69 2.18
CA GLY A 348 -11.54 -19.13 2.06
C GLY A 348 -11.13 -19.75 3.39
N ILE A 349 -10.19 -19.13 4.11
CA ILE A 349 -9.74 -19.62 5.43
C ILE A 349 -10.90 -19.65 6.42
N PHE A 350 -11.76 -18.63 6.46
CA PHE A 350 -12.90 -18.63 7.40
C PHE A 350 -14.01 -19.63 7.08
N LYS A 351 -13.93 -20.31 5.93
CA LYS A 351 -14.80 -21.46 5.63
C LYS A 351 -14.26 -22.77 6.20
N THR A 352 -13.00 -22.82 6.61
CA THR A 352 -12.42 -24.01 7.26
C THR A 352 -12.85 -24.07 8.72
N PRO A 353 -12.91 -25.27 9.35
CA PRO A 353 -13.27 -25.39 10.77
C PRO A 353 -12.37 -24.54 11.68
N GLN A 354 -11.06 -24.58 11.47
CA GLN A 354 -10.09 -23.80 12.25
C GLN A 354 -10.28 -22.29 12.03
N GLY A 355 -10.38 -21.85 10.78
CA GLY A 355 -10.55 -20.43 10.48
C GLY A 355 -11.89 -19.86 10.98
N ALA A 356 -12.96 -20.66 10.96
CA ALA A 356 -14.27 -20.25 11.47
C ALA A 356 -14.22 -19.83 12.95
N THR A 357 -13.45 -20.54 13.78
CA THR A 357 -13.25 -20.19 15.21
C THR A 357 -12.51 -18.87 15.41
N LEU A 358 -11.65 -18.49 14.47
CA LEU A 358 -10.89 -17.23 14.52
C LEU A 358 -11.66 -16.07 13.88
N ASN A 359 -12.81 -16.33 13.24
CA ASN A 359 -13.61 -15.31 12.57
C ASN A 359 -14.53 -14.57 13.55
N LYS A 360 -13.97 -13.61 14.28
CA LYS A 360 -14.72 -12.77 15.23
C LYS A 360 -15.69 -11.76 14.61
N ARG A 361 -15.87 -11.75 13.28
CA ARG A 361 -16.83 -10.85 12.63
C ARG A 361 -18.28 -11.13 13.03
N LYS A 362 -18.61 -12.40 13.31
CA LYS A 362 -19.94 -12.78 13.80
C LYS A 362 -20.22 -12.25 15.21
N GLU A 363 -19.17 -11.96 15.97
CA GLU A 363 -19.21 -11.36 17.31
C GLU A 363 -19.21 -9.81 17.26
N GLY A 364 -19.38 -9.21 16.07
CA GLY A 364 -19.36 -7.77 15.88
C GLY A 364 -17.95 -7.14 15.86
N VAL A 365 -16.88 -7.95 16.02
CA VAL A 365 -15.50 -7.46 15.99
C VAL A 365 -15.05 -7.22 14.55
N LYS A 366 -14.79 -5.96 14.21
CA LYS A 366 -14.24 -5.58 12.90
C LYS A 366 -12.75 -5.85 12.84
N VAL A 367 -12.38 -7.02 12.33
CA VAL A 367 -10.99 -7.36 12.04
C VAL A 367 -10.62 -6.84 10.64
N ALA A 368 -9.68 -5.89 10.56
CA ALA A 368 -9.13 -5.45 9.29
C ALA A 368 -8.40 -6.60 8.59
N GLN A 369 -8.57 -6.69 7.28
CA GLN A 369 -8.05 -7.77 6.44
C GLN A 369 -7.45 -7.15 5.19
N GLY A 370 -6.13 -7.15 5.13
CA GLY A 370 -5.37 -6.54 4.05
C GLY A 370 -3.90 -6.91 4.15
N ALA A 371 -3.17 -6.73 3.05
CA ALA A 371 -1.74 -7.05 2.98
C ALA A 371 -0.92 -6.30 4.06
N SER A 372 -1.27 -5.06 4.38
CA SER A 372 -0.64 -4.30 5.46
C SER A 372 -0.83 -4.94 6.84
N ILE A 373 -2.01 -5.52 7.11
CA ILE A 373 -2.30 -6.18 8.39
C ILE A 373 -1.52 -7.50 8.51
N VAL A 374 -1.42 -8.25 7.42
CA VAL A 374 -0.57 -9.45 7.34
C VAL A 374 0.88 -9.09 7.61
N ARG A 375 1.41 -8.08 6.91
CA ARG A 375 2.77 -7.56 7.10
C ARG A 375 3.03 -7.12 8.54
N ASN A 376 2.13 -6.33 9.12
CA ASN A 376 2.25 -5.86 10.51
C ASN A 376 2.33 -7.02 11.51
N SER A 377 1.50 -8.04 11.32
CA SER A 377 1.48 -9.22 12.19
C SER A 377 2.79 -10.01 12.09
N LEU A 378 3.32 -10.14 10.87
CA LEU A 378 4.59 -10.80 10.63
C LEU A 378 5.76 -10.04 11.25
N ILE A 379 5.77 -8.71 11.16
CA ILE A 379 6.78 -7.87 11.81
C ILE A 379 6.74 -8.05 13.33
N GLN A 380 5.53 -8.11 13.92
CA GLN A 380 5.38 -8.38 15.35
C GLN A 380 5.91 -9.77 15.73
N GLN A 381 5.61 -10.80 14.92
CA GLN A 381 6.14 -12.14 15.11
C GLN A 381 7.68 -12.15 15.04
N TRP A 382 8.27 -11.49 14.04
CA TRP A 382 9.74 -11.36 13.94
C TRP A 382 10.33 -10.63 15.12
N ALA A 383 9.68 -9.61 15.65
CA ALA A 383 10.20 -8.91 16.82
C ALA A 383 10.18 -9.78 18.08
N GLN A 384 9.19 -10.66 18.19
CA GLN A 384 9.12 -11.64 19.28
C GLN A 384 10.17 -12.74 19.16
N THR A 385 10.48 -13.19 17.92
CA THR A 385 11.39 -14.34 17.70
C THR A 385 12.84 -13.95 17.43
N LEU A 386 13.07 -12.82 16.77
CA LEU A 386 14.38 -12.33 16.32
C LEU A 386 14.82 -11.04 17.06
N GLY A 387 13.90 -10.38 17.76
CA GLY A 387 14.13 -9.07 18.38
C GLY A 387 13.76 -7.89 17.48
N ALA A 388 13.54 -6.73 18.11
CA ALA A 388 13.03 -5.52 17.44
C ALA A 388 13.94 -4.99 16.32
N ALA A 389 15.27 -4.95 16.54
CA ALA A 389 16.23 -4.46 15.56
C ALA A 389 16.22 -5.32 14.28
N ALA A 390 16.30 -6.64 14.43
CA ALA A 390 16.26 -7.58 13.30
C ALA A 390 14.90 -7.53 12.57
N ALA A 391 13.79 -7.33 13.29
CA ALA A 391 12.48 -7.16 12.67
C ALA A 391 12.38 -5.88 11.82
N ILE A 392 12.95 -4.76 12.29
CA ILE A 392 13.02 -3.49 11.55
C ILE A 392 13.83 -3.64 10.27
N GLU A 393 15.01 -4.25 10.37
CA GLU A 393 15.88 -4.54 9.23
C GLU A 393 15.18 -5.44 8.21
N ARG A 394 14.60 -6.55 8.67
CA ARG A 394 13.87 -7.51 7.83
C ARG A 394 12.61 -6.90 7.20
N ALA A 395 11.96 -5.96 7.87
CA ALA A 395 10.84 -5.18 7.32
C ALA A 395 11.28 -4.12 6.29
N GLY A 396 12.57 -3.79 6.26
CA GLY A 396 13.18 -2.79 5.40
C GLY A 396 12.90 -1.35 5.84
N PHE A 397 12.62 -1.11 7.13
CA PHE A 397 12.31 0.24 7.61
C PHE A 397 13.58 1.07 7.86
N GLU A 398 13.75 2.17 7.12
CA GLU A 398 14.90 3.08 7.28
C GLU A 398 14.50 4.52 7.60
N ARG A 399 13.30 4.96 7.20
CA ARG A 399 12.88 6.37 7.32
C ARG A 399 12.12 6.68 8.59
N ALA A 400 12.22 7.92 9.06
CA ALA A 400 11.58 8.40 10.28
C ALA A 400 10.08 8.02 10.40
N ASP A 401 9.30 8.18 9.33
CA ASP A 401 7.87 7.84 9.34
C ASP A 401 7.62 6.32 9.42
N SER A 402 8.42 5.51 8.72
CA SER A 402 8.38 4.05 8.78
C SER A 402 8.85 3.52 10.15
N LEU A 403 9.82 4.20 10.77
CA LEU A 403 10.30 3.91 12.12
C LEU A 403 9.27 4.27 13.19
N ARG A 404 8.41 5.28 12.98
CA ARG A 404 7.27 5.53 13.87
C ARG A 404 6.24 4.40 13.82
N VAL A 405 5.96 3.86 12.64
CA VAL A 405 5.09 2.68 12.49
C VAL A 405 5.71 1.47 13.20
N ALA A 406 7.02 1.26 13.05
CA ALA A 406 7.74 0.22 13.78
C ALA A 406 7.68 0.44 15.29
N ALA A 407 7.92 1.66 15.78
CA ALA A 407 7.84 1.98 17.20
C ALA A 407 6.45 1.70 17.78
N SER A 408 5.37 2.05 17.06
CA SER A 408 4.01 1.72 17.48
C SER A 408 3.70 0.22 17.43
N LEU A 409 4.21 -0.50 16.43
CA LEU A 409 4.03 -1.96 16.28
C LEU A 409 4.73 -2.75 17.40
N LEU A 410 5.87 -2.23 17.86
CA LEU A 410 6.78 -2.92 18.76
C LEU A 410 6.67 -2.41 20.21
N ALA A 411 5.86 -1.38 20.45
CA ALA A 411 5.58 -0.90 21.79
C ALA A 411 4.89 -2.00 22.61
N PRO A 412 5.26 -2.18 23.89
CA PRO A 412 4.51 -3.05 24.78
C PRO A 412 3.07 -2.55 24.87
N VAL A 413 2.10 -3.46 24.85
CA VAL A 413 0.68 -3.14 24.99
C VAL A 413 0.47 -2.55 26.39
N VAL A 414 0.40 -1.23 26.48
CA VAL A 414 -0.06 -0.55 27.69
C VAL A 414 -1.55 -0.80 27.76
N ALA A 415 -2.01 -1.48 28.82
CA ALA A 415 -3.43 -1.67 29.07
C ALA A 415 -4.11 -0.29 29.05
N PRO A 416 -5.26 -0.12 28.39
CA PRO A 416 -5.97 1.14 28.44
C PRO A 416 -6.33 1.44 29.90
N ASP A 417 -5.90 2.59 30.41
CA ASP A 417 -6.37 3.11 31.70
C ASP A 417 -7.89 3.03 31.70
N GLU A 418 -8.44 2.39 32.73
CA GLU A 418 -9.88 2.30 32.91
C GLU A 418 -10.51 3.70 32.92
N PRO A 419 -11.60 3.93 32.18
CA PRO A 419 -12.28 5.21 32.22
C PRO A 419 -13.09 5.29 33.52
N GLY A 420 -12.53 5.84 34.59
CA GLY A 420 -13.32 6.11 35.79
C GLY A 420 -12.54 6.28 37.09
N GLY A 421 -11.71 7.30 37.19
CA GLY A 421 -11.20 7.79 38.47
C GLY A 421 -11.41 9.29 38.56
N ALA A 422 -12.46 9.72 39.25
CA ALA A 422 -12.72 11.12 39.53
C ALA A 422 -11.44 11.78 40.10
N SER A 423 -10.96 12.81 39.40
CA SER A 423 -9.95 13.74 39.91
C SER A 423 -10.51 14.42 41.16
N THR A 424 -10.26 13.83 42.32
CA THR A 424 -10.34 14.54 43.59
C THR A 424 -9.02 15.28 43.74
N GLY A 425 -9.11 16.61 43.70
CA GLY A 425 -7.98 17.50 43.81
C GLY A 425 -7.24 17.29 45.12
N ALA A 426 -6.00 16.80 45.03
CA ALA A 426 -5.02 16.93 46.10
C ALA A 426 -3.89 17.86 45.59
N LYS A 427 -3.94 19.12 46.04
CA LYS A 427 -2.83 20.07 45.90
C LYS A 427 -1.59 19.49 46.59
N VAL A 428 -0.65 18.97 45.82
CA VAL A 428 0.69 18.67 46.33
C VAL A 428 1.47 19.99 46.42
N ARG A 429 1.65 20.48 47.65
CA ARG A 429 2.58 21.57 47.99
C ARG A 429 3.99 21.14 47.56
N GLN A 430 4.58 21.85 46.59
CA GLN A 430 6.01 21.75 46.31
C GLN A 430 6.80 22.40 47.46
N GLY A 431 7.42 21.58 48.30
CA GLY A 431 8.46 22.01 49.24
C GLY A 431 9.82 22.06 48.53
N ARG A 432 10.48 23.22 48.56
CA ARG A 432 11.88 23.40 48.14
C ARG A 432 12.81 22.47 48.93
N PRO A 433 13.83 21.83 48.32
CA PRO A 433 14.87 21.16 49.07
C PRO A 433 15.85 22.20 49.64
N ARG A 434 16.07 22.16 50.96
CA ARG A 434 17.21 22.82 51.61
C ARG A 434 18.45 21.95 51.45
N ALA A 435 19.52 22.54 50.94
CA ALA A 435 20.86 22.01 51.03
C ALA A 435 21.36 22.00 52.48
N ALA A 436 22.21 21.02 52.78
CA ALA A 436 23.24 20.94 53.83
C ALA A 436 23.13 19.72 54.77
N GLU A 437 24.33 19.20 55.06
CA GLU A 437 24.72 18.30 56.16
C GLU A 437 24.57 16.78 55.96
N LEU A 438 25.55 16.22 55.24
CA LEU A 438 26.17 14.95 55.60
C LEU A 438 27.55 15.25 56.22
N ALA A 439 27.61 15.27 57.54
CA ALA A 439 28.83 15.13 58.32
C ALA A 439 28.53 14.23 59.52
N LYS A 440 29.33 13.16 59.69
CA LYS A 440 29.38 12.17 60.79
C LYS A 440 28.29 11.08 60.66
N LYS A 441 28.59 9.79 60.58
CA LYS A 441 29.71 8.96 61.04
C LYS A 441 30.05 7.89 60.00
#